data_AF-A0A2V1AH29-F1
#
_entry.id   AF-A0A2V1AH29-F1
#
_cell.length_a   1.000
_cell.length_b   1.000
_cell.length_c   1.000
_cell.angle_alpha   90.00
_cell.angle_beta   90.00
_cell.angle_gamma   90.00
#
_symmetry.space_group_name_H-M   'P 1'
#
loop_
_entity.id
_entity.type
_entity.pdbx_description
1 polymer ?
#
loop_
_entity_poly.entity_id
_entity_poly.type
_entity_poly.pdbx_seq_one_letter_code
_entity_poly.pdbx_strand_id
1 'polypeptide(L)'
;MSAPPTPLHPAPDQEVNELPQAQLAADNLDLNPGLEDDLSDDDVSMAPPDSGENEKSEEPSVEIASWTVPFESAYDAEMSKLSKDAHPSVNSAQQSKLVAYLDHELLQVQRKFVKNQAETRKEYTLQQLLTDLAQIVDVLWVSVSPEHAFFGQEEYFIKIMGDLEDWVDWYDLSAIGTDRKTEVFLFGLFSFFQKMDVRISLLIDGLSETNPHSKFDRTQLVRLFPIANRLRLIIVSKLRPLRDELARQRDSKNTHADNLLNLVDVEVGRLFEGTLERS
;
A
#
# COMPACT_ATOMS: atom_id res chain seq x y z
N MET A 1 -0.21 19.87 53.17
CA MET A 1 1.09 19.75 52.47
C MET A 1 0.99 20.59 51.21
N SER A 2 1.84 21.60 51.07
CA SER A 2 1.78 22.54 49.94
C SER A 2 2.43 21.91 48.72
N ALA A 3 1.76 21.98 47.57
CA ALA A 3 2.26 21.42 46.32
C ALA A 3 3.60 22.06 45.92
N PRO A 4 4.53 21.31 45.32
CA PRO A 4 5.80 21.85 44.84
C PRO A 4 5.56 22.89 43.74
N PRO A 5 6.40 23.94 43.67
CA PRO A 5 6.28 24.99 42.66
C PRO A 5 6.59 24.44 41.26
N THR A 6 5.83 24.90 40.26
CA THR A 6 5.98 24.52 38.86
C THR A 6 7.33 25.00 38.31
N PRO A 7 8.06 24.17 37.53
CA PRO A 7 9.31 24.58 36.91
C PRO A 7 9.14 25.75 35.95
N LEU A 8 10.11 26.66 35.92
CA LEU A 8 10.14 27.77 34.96
C LEU A 8 10.57 27.25 33.57
N HIS A 9 9.79 27.59 32.55
CA HIS A 9 10.12 27.25 31.16
C HIS A 9 11.16 28.21 30.58
N PRO A 10 12.06 27.73 29.70
CA PRO A 10 13.03 28.58 29.01
C PRO A 10 12.34 29.54 28.02
N ALA A 11 13.02 30.65 27.70
CA ALA A 11 12.56 31.63 26.72
C ALA A 11 12.73 31.12 25.27
N PRO A 12 12.07 31.75 24.26
CA PRO A 12 12.01 31.25 22.88
C PRO A 12 13.35 31.00 22.18
N ASP A 13 14.41 31.73 22.56
CA ASP A 13 15.74 31.65 21.93
C ASP A 13 16.82 31.05 22.87
N GLN A 14 16.41 30.30 23.89
CA GLN A 14 17.31 29.71 24.87
C GLN A 14 17.26 28.19 24.84
N GLU A 15 18.31 27.56 24.32
CA GLU A 15 18.47 26.10 24.36
C GLU A 15 18.79 25.63 25.78
N VAL A 16 18.12 24.56 26.22
CA VAL A 16 18.32 23.94 27.53
C VAL A 16 19.56 23.05 27.46
N ASN A 17 20.69 23.54 27.96
CA ASN A 17 21.96 22.82 27.90
C ASN A 17 22.09 21.66 28.91
N GLU A 18 21.20 21.57 29.91
CA GLU A 18 21.24 20.52 30.94
C GLU A 18 19.82 20.00 31.21
N LEU A 19 19.55 18.76 30.80
CA LEU A 19 18.38 18.00 31.26
C LEU A 19 18.69 17.44 32.66
N PRO A 20 17.74 17.48 33.63
CA PRO A 20 17.95 16.83 34.91
C PRO A 20 18.15 15.32 34.71
N GLN A 21 19.38 14.83 34.85
CA GLN A 21 19.74 13.41 34.80
C GLN A 21 19.46 12.71 36.13
N ALA A 22 18.32 12.99 36.76
CA ALA A 22 17.90 12.21 37.91
C ALA A 22 17.48 10.83 37.41
N GLN A 23 18.30 9.81 37.67
CA GLN A 23 17.87 8.42 37.54
C GLN A 23 16.65 8.24 38.46
N LEU A 24 15.49 8.04 37.85
CA LEU A 24 14.32 7.57 38.58
C LEU A 24 14.71 6.23 39.20
N ALA A 25 14.75 6.15 40.53
CA ALA A 25 14.93 4.89 41.22
C ALA A 25 13.69 4.03 40.92
N ALA A 26 13.82 3.19 39.88
CA ALA A 26 12.76 2.32 39.38
C ALA A 26 12.36 1.23 40.38
N ASP A 27 13.11 1.08 41.48
CA ASP A 27 12.96 -0.02 42.43
C ASP A 27 11.83 0.19 43.46
N ASN A 28 11.04 1.27 43.40
CA ASN A 28 9.97 1.54 44.36
C ASN A 28 8.69 2.15 43.77
N LEU A 29 8.45 2.06 42.45
CA LEU A 29 7.12 2.33 41.89
C LEU A 29 6.32 1.04 41.80
N ASP A 30 5.85 0.55 42.95
CA ASP A 30 4.75 -0.40 42.98
C ASP A 30 3.47 0.35 42.60
N LEU A 31 3.04 0.15 41.36
CA LEU A 31 1.87 0.79 40.77
C LEU A 31 0.55 0.11 41.17
N ASN A 32 0.58 -0.91 42.04
CA ASN A 32 -0.64 -1.60 42.47
C ASN A 32 -0.53 -2.20 43.89
N PRO A 33 -0.36 -1.38 44.95
CA PRO A 33 -0.21 -1.86 46.31
C PRO A 33 -1.56 -2.33 46.86
N GLY A 34 -1.83 -3.63 46.82
CA GLY A 34 -3.03 -4.21 47.47
C GLY A 34 -3.66 -5.46 46.83
N LEU A 35 -2.94 -6.21 46.00
CA LEU A 35 -3.48 -7.43 45.34
C LEU A 35 -2.86 -8.75 45.83
N GLU A 36 -2.07 -8.73 46.90
CA GLU A 36 -1.35 -9.92 47.43
C GLU A 36 -1.91 -10.47 48.75
N ASP A 37 -3.19 -10.27 49.06
CA ASP A 37 -3.78 -10.69 50.36
C ASP A 37 -5.09 -11.49 50.26
N ASP A 38 -5.40 -12.14 49.12
CA ASP A 38 -6.54 -13.07 49.08
C ASP A 38 -6.38 -14.26 48.12
N LEU A 39 -5.36 -15.07 48.35
CA LEU A 39 -5.38 -16.48 47.93
C LEU A 39 -5.37 -17.34 49.18
N SER A 40 -6.56 -17.54 49.73
CA SER A 40 -6.83 -18.55 50.75
C SER A 40 -6.61 -19.94 50.16
N ASP A 41 -5.81 -20.74 50.86
CA ASP A 41 -5.58 -22.15 50.64
C ASP A 41 -6.92 -22.91 50.60
N ASP A 42 -7.29 -23.42 49.43
CA ASP A 42 -8.16 -24.60 49.34
C ASP A 42 -7.48 -25.65 48.44
N ASP A 43 -7.05 -26.71 49.12
CA ASP A 43 -6.43 -27.93 48.66
C ASP A 43 -7.36 -28.68 47.69
N VAL A 44 -6.97 -28.74 46.41
CA VAL A 44 -7.44 -29.79 45.50
C VAL A 44 -6.25 -30.39 44.77
N SER A 45 -5.73 -31.47 45.35
CA SER A 45 -4.82 -32.41 44.70
C SER A 45 -5.30 -32.82 43.30
N MET A 46 -4.54 -32.49 42.25
CA MET A 46 -4.64 -33.13 40.94
C MET A 46 -3.26 -33.61 40.53
N ALA A 47 -3.10 -34.93 40.52
CA ALA A 47 -1.96 -35.64 39.94
C ALA A 47 -1.78 -35.27 38.45
N PRO A 48 -0.56 -35.35 37.90
CA PRO A 48 -0.31 -34.94 36.53
C PRO A 48 -0.94 -35.94 35.55
N PRO A 49 -1.87 -35.54 34.67
CA PRO A 49 -2.20 -36.34 33.51
C PRO A 49 -1.21 -35.99 32.40
N ASP A 50 -0.45 -37.03 32.06
CA ASP A 50 -0.15 -37.47 30.70
C ASP A 50 0.12 -36.41 29.63
N SER A 51 1.37 -36.42 29.16
CA SER A 51 1.81 -35.87 27.89
C SER A 51 1.00 -36.45 26.72
N GLY A 52 -0.03 -35.74 26.27
CA GLY A 52 -0.82 -36.11 25.12
C GLY A 52 -1.58 -34.92 24.55
N GLU A 53 -1.31 -34.66 23.27
CA GLU A 53 -2.14 -33.86 22.36
C GLU A 53 -2.05 -32.33 22.52
N ASN A 54 -1.07 -31.79 21.79
CA ASN A 54 -1.02 -30.42 21.34
C ASN A 54 -2.24 -30.18 20.42
N GLU A 55 -3.40 -29.85 21.00
CA GLU A 55 -4.52 -29.26 20.27
C GLU A 55 -4.03 -27.92 19.71
N LYS A 56 -3.51 -27.96 18.47
CA LYS A 56 -3.49 -26.78 17.62
C LYS A 56 -4.94 -26.33 17.54
N SER A 57 -5.23 -25.20 18.16
CA SER A 57 -6.34 -24.35 17.79
C SER A 57 -6.19 -24.04 16.30
N GLU A 58 -6.79 -24.88 15.46
CA GLU A 58 -7.08 -24.54 14.07
C GLU A 58 -8.10 -23.42 14.12
N GLU A 59 -7.60 -22.18 14.15
CA GLU A 59 -8.40 -21.03 13.78
C GLU A 59 -9.06 -21.36 12.44
N PRO A 60 -10.39 -21.21 12.30
CA PRO A 60 -11.04 -21.45 11.02
C PRO A 60 -10.43 -20.49 10.01
N SER A 61 -9.61 -21.01 9.10
CA SER A 61 -9.06 -20.25 7.99
C SER A 61 -10.22 -19.91 7.05
N VAL A 62 -10.85 -18.77 7.29
CA VAL A 62 -11.85 -18.22 6.38
C VAL A 62 -11.09 -17.80 5.14
N GLU A 63 -11.13 -18.62 4.09
CA GLU A 63 -10.64 -18.24 2.77
C GLU A 63 -11.54 -17.14 2.21
N ILE A 64 -11.14 -15.89 2.42
CA ILE A 64 -11.78 -14.73 1.84
C ILE A 64 -11.44 -14.73 0.35
N ALA A 65 -12.45 -14.90 -0.50
CA ALA A 65 -12.28 -14.77 -1.94
C ALA A 65 -11.76 -13.37 -2.27
N SER A 66 -10.68 -13.28 -3.04
CA SER A 66 -10.09 -12.03 -3.51
C SER A 66 -9.54 -12.18 -4.93
N TRP A 67 -9.45 -11.09 -5.67
CA TRP A 67 -8.81 -11.05 -6.98
C TRP A 67 -7.29 -10.94 -6.86
N THR A 68 -6.85 -10.15 -5.88
CA THR A 68 -5.44 -9.96 -5.58
C THR A 68 -5.01 -10.86 -4.43
N VAL A 69 -3.71 -11.09 -4.31
CA VAL A 69 -3.14 -11.80 -3.15
C VAL A 69 -2.93 -10.81 -1.98
N PRO A 70 -2.77 -11.26 -0.73
CA PRO A 70 -2.40 -10.37 0.37
C PRO A 70 -1.11 -9.59 0.08
N PHE A 71 -1.01 -8.36 0.61
CA PHE A 71 0.11 -7.46 0.32
C PHE A 71 1.47 -8.10 0.62
N GLU A 72 1.66 -8.63 1.83
CA GLU A 72 2.92 -9.28 2.24
C GLU A 72 3.35 -10.39 1.27
N SER A 73 2.42 -11.23 0.83
CA SER A 73 2.71 -12.30 -0.13
C SER A 73 3.12 -11.76 -1.50
N ALA A 74 2.48 -10.68 -1.97
CA ALA A 74 2.88 -10.02 -3.22
C ALA A 74 4.25 -9.34 -3.10
N TYR A 75 4.51 -8.71 -1.95
CA TYR A 75 5.76 -8.02 -1.63
C TYR A 75 6.94 -8.99 -1.64
N ASP A 76 6.84 -10.08 -0.88
CA ASP A 76 7.89 -11.10 -0.80
C ASP A 76 8.15 -11.76 -2.17
N ALA A 77 7.08 -12.04 -2.91
CA ALA A 77 7.19 -12.62 -4.24
C ALA A 77 7.91 -11.67 -5.22
N GLU A 78 7.61 -10.37 -5.18
CA GLU A 78 8.24 -9.39 -6.05
C GLU A 78 9.68 -9.09 -5.64
N MET A 79 9.98 -9.01 -4.34
CA MET A 79 11.35 -8.90 -3.82
C MET A 79 12.20 -10.11 -4.26
N SER A 80 11.66 -11.33 -4.13
CA SER A 80 12.37 -12.54 -4.55
C SER A 80 12.68 -12.57 -6.05
N LYS A 81 11.77 -12.07 -6.90
CA LYS A 81 12.03 -11.93 -8.35
C LYS A 81 13.14 -10.93 -8.60
N LEU A 82 13.07 -9.77 -7.95
CA LEU A 82 14.06 -8.71 -8.12
C LEU A 82 15.48 -9.17 -7.75
N SER A 83 15.62 -9.93 -6.66
CA SER A 83 16.91 -10.51 -6.28
C SER A 83 17.43 -11.58 -7.25
N LYS A 84 16.53 -12.28 -7.97
CA LYS A 84 16.90 -13.30 -8.96
C LYS A 84 17.29 -12.69 -10.30
N ASP A 85 16.58 -11.65 -10.71
CA ASP A 85 16.68 -11.03 -12.03
C ASP A 85 17.58 -9.79 -12.03
N ALA A 86 18.62 -9.77 -11.17
CA ALA A 86 19.56 -8.66 -11.10
C ALA A 86 20.25 -8.45 -12.46
N HIS A 87 20.04 -7.26 -13.05
CA HIS A 87 20.62 -6.90 -14.33
C HIS A 87 22.05 -6.36 -14.16
N PRO A 88 22.91 -6.49 -15.19
CA PRO A 88 24.25 -5.89 -15.16
C PRO A 88 24.18 -4.35 -15.13
N SER A 89 25.27 -3.71 -14.72
CA SER A 89 25.38 -2.25 -14.65
C SER A 89 25.02 -1.59 -16.00
N VAL A 90 24.05 -0.68 -15.94
CA VAL A 90 23.55 0.07 -17.08
C VAL A 90 24.41 1.34 -17.24
N ASN A 91 25.08 1.47 -18.37
CA ASN A 91 25.92 2.65 -18.62
C ASN A 91 25.08 3.91 -18.91
N SER A 92 25.69 5.09 -18.78
CA SER A 92 24.99 6.36 -18.97
C SER A 92 24.29 6.49 -20.34
N ALA A 93 24.87 5.95 -21.42
CA ALA A 93 24.23 5.98 -22.74
C ALA A 93 22.98 5.08 -22.82
N GLN A 94 22.97 3.94 -22.12
CA GLN A 94 21.80 3.08 -21.98
C GLN A 94 20.74 3.73 -21.09
N GLN A 95 21.15 4.37 -19.99
CA GLN A 95 20.25 5.14 -19.11
C GLN A 95 19.54 6.24 -19.90
N SER A 96 20.27 7.04 -20.68
CA SER A 96 19.67 8.10 -21.51
C SER A 96 18.72 7.54 -22.58
N LYS A 97 19.04 6.37 -23.16
CA LYS A 97 18.13 5.71 -24.11
C LYS A 97 16.85 5.22 -23.44
N LEU A 98 16.95 4.67 -22.23
CA LEU A 98 15.79 4.24 -21.46
C LEU A 98 14.90 5.44 -21.10
N VAL A 99 15.49 6.52 -20.59
CA VAL A 99 14.78 7.78 -20.30
C VAL A 99 14.05 8.29 -21.55
N ALA A 100 14.74 8.38 -22.68
CA ALA A 100 14.12 8.82 -23.94
C ALA A 100 12.99 7.88 -24.41
N TYR A 101 13.12 6.58 -24.17
CA TYR A 101 12.08 5.60 -24.46
C TYR A 101 10.86 5.78 -23.55
N LEU A 102 11.06 5.88 -22.23
CA LEU A 102 9.99 6.08 -21.26
C LEU A 102 9.24 7.38 -21.51
N ASP A 103 9.96 8.47 -21.78
CA ASP A 103 9.37 9.76 -22.14
C ASP A 103 8.53 9.66 -23.41
N HIS A 104 9.01 8.93 -24.43
CA HIS A 104 8.26 8.69 -25.65
C HIS A 104 6.96 7.92 -25.38
N GLU A 105 7.03 6.79 -24.68
CA GLU A 105 5.87 5.94 -24.42
C GLU A 105 4.83 6.63 -23.52
N LEU A 106 5.27 7.31 -22.46
CA LEU A 106 4.38 8.10 -21.60
C LEU A 106 3.70 9.22 -22.39
N LEU A 107 4.42 9.88 -23.30
CA LEU A 107 3.85 10.90 -24.16
C LEU A 107 2.83 10.31 -25.15
N GLN A 108 3.03 9.08 -25.65
CA GLN A 108 2.02 8.40 -26.48
C GLN A 108 0.74 8.12 -25.70
N VAL A 109 0.86 7.60 -24.47
CA VAL A 109 -0.29 7.38 -23.57
C VAL A 109 -1.02 8.68 -23.30
N GLN A 110 -0.29 9.75 -22.97
CA GLN A 110 -0.88 11.06 -22.73
C GLN A 110 -1.59 11.62 -23.97
N ARG A 111 -1.01 11.49 -25.17
CA ARG A 111 -1.67 11.93 -26.42
C ARG A 111 -2.95 11.15 -26.69
N LYS A 112 -2.93 9.82 -26.50
CA LYS A 112 -4.14 8.98 -26.64
C LYS A 112 -5.23 9.44 -25.66
N PHE A 113 -4.87 9.70 -24.40
CA PHE A 113 -5.78 10.21 -23.39
C PHE A 113 -6.36 11.59 -23.78
N VAL A 114 -5.51 12.58 -24.08
CA VAL A 114 -5.95 13.94 -24.45
C VAL A 114 -6.82 13.93 -25.70
N LYS A 115 -6.47 13.12 -26.71
CA LYS A 115 -7.29 12.95 -27.91
C LYS A 115 -8.68 12.39 -27.56
N ASN A 116 -8.74 11.37 -26.72
CA ASN A 116 -9.98 10.75 -26.26
C ASN A 116 -10.81 11.68 -25.34
N GLN A 117 -10.16 12.60 -24.63
CA GLN A 117 -10.82 13.65 -23.87
C GLN A 117 -11.45 14.72 -24.80
N ALA A 118 -10.77 15.07 -25.89
CA ALA A 118 -11.24 16.06 -26.85
C ALA A 118 -12.31 15.51 -27.81
N GLU A 119 -12.20 14.25 -28.20
CA GLU A 119 -13.11 13.59 -29.14
C GLU A 119 -14.26 12.90 -28.38
N THR A 120 -15.52 13.15 -28.77
CA THR A 120 -16.70 12.56 -28.10
C THR A 120 -16.82 11.03 -28.31
N ARG A 121 -15.91 10.43 -29.08
CA ARG A 121 -15.87 8.99 -29.33
C ARG A 121 -14.94 8.36 -28.30
N LYS A 122 -15.50 7.73 -27.27
CA LYS A 122 -14.78 7.02 -26.18
C LYS A 122 -14.03 5.77 -26.71
N GLU A 123 -13.07 5.95 -27.60
CA GLU A 123 -12.31 4.87 -28.23
C GLU A 123 -11.18 4.34 -27.33
N TYR A 124 -10.65 5.17 -26.45
CA TYR A 124 -9.58 4.80 -25.52
C TYR A 124 -10.14 4.59 -24.11
N THR A 125 -10.45 3.34 -23.77
CA THR A 125 -11.03 2.96 -22.47
C THR A 125 -10.00 3.00 -21.34
N LEU A 126 -10.45 3.10 -20.08
CA LEU A 126 -9.56 3.01 -18.93
C LEU A 126 -8.77 1.70 -18.91
N GLN A 127 -9.40 0.58 -19.30
CA GLN A 127 -8.73 -0.71 -19.39
C GLN A 127 -7.53 -0.66 -20.35
N GLN A 128 -7.69 -0.02 -21.51
CA GLN A 128 -6.59 0.13 -22.46
C GLN A 128 -5.50 1.04 -21.89
N LEU A 129 -5.88 2.13 -21.22
CA LEU A 129 -4.93 3.03 -20.58
C LEU A 129 -4.08 2.31 -19.53
N LEU A 130 -4.70 1.53 -18.64
CA LEU A 130 -3.99 0.77 -17.62
C LEU A 130 -3.11 -0.33 -18.25
N THR A 131 -3.54 -0.91 -19.36
CA THR A 131 -2.74 -1.90 -20.10
C THR A 131 -1.48 -1.27 -20.71
N ASP A 132 -1.62 -0.11 -21.36
CA ASP A 132 -0.50 0.61 -21.96
C ASP A 132 0.48 1.07 -20.85
N LEU A 133 -0.04 1.57 -19.72
CA LEU A 133 0.81 1.93 -18.57
C LEU A 133 1.47 0.73 -17.91
N ALA A 134 0.79 -0.41 -17.79
CA ALA A 134 1.38 -1.61 -17.20
C ALA A 134 2.66 -2.03 -17.93
N GLN A 135 2.69 -1.90 -19.27
CA GLN A 135 3.88 -2.19 -20.07
C GLN A 135 5.03 -1.24 -19.75
N ILE A 136 4.73 0.07 -19.63
CA ILE A 136 5.72 1.09 -19.26
C ILE A 136 6.26 0.82 -17.85
N VAL A 137 5.38 0.52 -16.89
CA VAL A 137 5.73 0.21 -15.51
C VAL A 137 6.55 -1.08 -15.43
N ASP A 138 6.29 -2.08 -16.27
CA ASP A 138 7.08 -3.31 -16.33
C ASP A 138 8.48 -3.07 -16.88
N VAL A 139 8.61 -2.28 -17.95
CA VAL A 139 9.94 -1.88 -18.47
C VAL A 139 10.70 -1.04 -17.44
N LEU A 140 10.01 -0.09 -16.79
CA LEU A 140 10.58 0.72 -15.73
C LEU A 140 11.08 -0.16 -14.57
N TRP A 141 10.28 -1.13 -14.14
CA TRP A 141 10.62 -2.02 -13.04
C TRP A 141 11.80 -2.94 -13.36
N VAL A 142 11.90 -3.45 -14.59
CA VAL A 142 13.07 -4.24 -15.02
C VAL A 142 14.37 -3.44 -14.99
N SER A 143 14.29 -2.10 -15.05
CA SER A 143 15.47 -1.22 -14.93
C SER A 143 15.88 -0.91 -13.48
N VAL A 144 15.12 -1.40 -12.50
CA VAL A 144 15.41 -1.27 -11.08
C VAL A 144 16.29 -2.46 -10.66
N SER A 145 17.37 -2.19 -9.93
CA SER A 145 18.25 -3.23 -9.38
C SER A 145 18.69 -2.88 -7.97
N PRO A 146 18.76 -3.85 -7.03
CA PRO A 146 19.31 -3.63 -5.69
C PRO A 146 20.78 -3.19 -5.68
N GLU A 147 21.53 -3.55 -6.72
CA GLU A 147 22.99 -3.31 -6.79
C GLU A 147 23.34 -1.91 -7.33
N HIS A 148 22.38 -1.20 -7.89
CA HIS A 148 22.62 0.03 -8.64
C HIS A 148 21.74 1.16 -8.13
N ALA A 149 22.31 2.36 -8.05
CA ALA A 149 21.54 3.55 -7.68
C ALA A 149 20.49 3.85 -8.76
N PHE A 150 19.39 4.44 -8.33
CA PHE A 150 18.40 4.93 -9.27
C PHE A 150 18.94 6.12 -10.08
N PHE A 151 18.40 6.29 -11.27
CA PHE A 151 18.72 7.35 -12.22
C PHE A 151 17.45 7.99 -12.79
N GLY A 152 16.39 8.07 -11.98
CA GLY A 152 15.12 8.71 -12.30
C GLY A 152 13.90 7.79 -12.27
N GLN A 153 14.07 6.50 -11.95
CA GLN A 153 12.96 5.55 -11.87
C GLN A 153 11.90 6.01 -10.87
N GLU A 154 12.35 6.48 -9.72
CA GLU A 154 11.55 7.04 -8.64
C GLU A 154 10.69 8.22 -9.10
N GLU A 155 11.24 9.11 -9.92
CA GLU A 155 10.50 10.24 -10.49
C GLU A 155 9.45 9.77 -11.51
N TYR A 156 9.74 8.72 -12.28
CA TYR A 156 8.75 8.12 -13.19
C TYR A 156 7.59 7.47 -12.44
N PHE A 157 7.84 6.75 -11.35
CA PHE A 157 6.77 6.18 -10.52
C PHE A 157 5.88 7.27 -9.93
N ILE A 158 6.46 8.35 -9.39
CA ILE A 158 5.71 9.49 -8.87
C ILE A 158 4.92 10.18 -9.98
N LYS A 159 5.53 10.38 -11.15
CA LYS A 159 4.86 10.97 -12.32
C LYS A 159 3.67 10.12 -12.77
N ILE A 160 3.85 8.81 -12.93
CA ILE A 160 2.78 7.89 -13.34
C ILE A 160 1.63 7.91 -12.33
N MET A 161 1.93 7.90 -11.03
CA MET A 161 0.93 8.02 -9.97
C MET A 161 0.17 9.35 -10.04
N GLY A 162 0.87 10.46 -10.29
CA GLY A 162 0.26 11.78 -10.46
C GLY A 162 -0.61 11.85 -11.70
N ASP A 163 -0.12 11.38 -12.84
CA ASP A 163 -0.88 11.35 -14.09
C ASP A 163 -2.13 10.44 -13.98
N LEU A 164 -2.03 9.33 -13.25
CA LEU A 164 -3.15 8.42 -12.96
C LEU A 164 -4.26 9.11 -12.15
N GLU A 165 -3.94 10.05 -11.26
CA GLU A 165 -4.92 10.83 -10.52
C GLU A 165 -5.90 11.53 -11.48
N ASP A 166 -5.35 12.28 -12.44
CA ASP A 166 -6.11 13.02 -13.44
C ASP A 166 -6.80 12.08 -14.44
N TRP A 167 -6.09 11.04 -14.88
CA TRP A 167 -6.62 10.12 -15.88
C TRP A 167 -7.78 9.32 -15.33
N VAL A 168 -7.65 8.71 -14.15
CA VAL A 168 -8.71 7.89 -13.54
C VAL A 168 -9.93 8.75 -13.20
N ASP A 169 -9.74 9.98 -12.72
CA ASP A 169 -10.87 10.86 -12.43
C ASP A 169 -11.68 11.22 -13.69
N TRP A 170 -11.04 11.34 -14.85
CA TRP A 170 -11.76 11.61 -16.09
C TRP A 170 -12.69 10.47 -16.52
N TYR A 171 -12.31 9.21 -16.26
CA TYR A 171 -13.13 8.06 -16.65
C TYR A 171 -14.33 7.88 -15.74
N ASP A 172 -15.47 7.58 -16.36
CA ASP A 172 -16.71 7.27 -15.65
C ASP A 172 -16.83 5.77 -15.39
N LEU A 173 -16.73 5.37 -14.12
CA LEU A 173 -16.93 3.99 -13.65
C LEU A 173 -18.37 3.73 -13.19
N SER A 174 -19.24 4.73 -13.19
CA SER A 174 -20.63 4.57 -12.74
C SER A 174 -21.50 3.79 -13.72
N ALA A 175 -21.12 3.75 -15.00
CA ALA A 175 -21.81 3.03 -16.06
C ALA A 175 -21.43 1.53 -16.13
N ILE A 176 -20.64 1.04 -15.18
CA ILE A 176 -20.21 -0.35 -15.12
C ILE A 176 -21.36 -1.19 -14.56
N GLY A 177 -21.73 -2.24 -15.28
CA GLY A 177 -22.82 -3.15 -14.90
C GLY A 177 -22.39 -4.22 -13.90
N THR A 178 -23.18 -5.28 -13.78
CA THR A 178 -22.85 -6.47 -12.97
C THR A 178 -22.52 -7.68 -13.85
N ASP A 179 -22.02 -7.42 -15.06
CA ASP A 179 -21.74 -8.44 -16.06
C ASP A 179 -20.30 -8.96 -15.96
N ARG A 180 -20.02 -10.10 -16.62
CA ARG A 180 -18.68 -10.69 -16.60
C ARG A 180 -17.59 -9.78 -17.17
N LYS A 181 -17.93 -8.82 -18.05
CA LYS A 181 -16.94 -7.85 -18.54
C LYS A 181 -16.52 -6.88 -17.44
N THR A 182 -17.46 -6.50 -16.58
CA THR A 182 -17.17 -5.72 -15.38
C THR A 182 -16.18 -6.45 -14.47
N GLU A 183 -16.40 -7.73 -14.19
CA GLU A 183 -15.48 -8.49 -13.34
C GLU A 183 -14.06 -8.54 -13.92
N VAL A 184 -13.93 -8.79 -15.23
CA VAL A 184 -12.62 -8.79 -15.91
C VAL A 184 -11.95 -7.41 -15.84
N PHE A 185 -12.72 -6.34 -16.02
CA PHE A 185 -12.22 -4.98 -15.88
C PHE A 185 -11.74 -4.70 -14.46
N LEU A 186 -12.54 -5.02 -13.44
CA LEU A 186 -12.20 -4.80 -12.03
C LEU A 186 -10.99 -5.63 -11.61
N PHE A 187 -10.92 -6.90 -12.03
CA PHE A 187 -9.74 -7.74 -11.84
C PHE A 187 -8.48 -7.06 -12.40
N GLY A 188 -8.54 -6.53 -13.62
CA GLY A 188 -7.44 -5.80 -14.24
C GLY A 188 -7.09 -4.50 -13.50
N LEU A 189 -8.10 -3.75 -13.05
CA LEU A 189 -7.94 -2.52 -12.27
C LEU A 189 -7.19 -2.78 -10.96
N PHE A 190 -7.65 -3.73 -10.15
CA PHE A 190 -7.06 -4.04 -8.85
C PHE A 190 -5.69 -4.72 -8.99
N SER A 191 -5.52 -5.60 -9.98
CA SER A 191 -4.21 -6.20 -10.27
C SER A 191 -3.16 -5.14 -10.66
N PHE A 192 -3.55 -4.13 -11.44
CA PHE A 192 -2.68 -3.02 -11.78
C PHE A 192 -2.27 -2.21 -10.55
N PHE A 193 -3.24 -1.85 -9.69
CA PHE A 193 -2.95 -1.05 -8.50
C PHE A 193 -2.18 -1.83 -7.43
N GLN A 194 -2.42 -3.12 -7.25
CA GLN A 194 -1.56 -3.96 -6.40
C GLN A 194 -0.11 -3.98 -6.91
N LYS A 195 0.09 -4.14 -8.23
CA LYS A 195 1.43 -4.10 -8.82
C LYS A 195 2.13 -2.76 -8.53
N MET A 196 1.41 -1.65 -8.68
CA MET A 196 1.95 -0.32 -8.36
C MET A 196 2.27 -0.20 -6.87
N ASP A 197 1.35 -0.60 -6.00
CA ASP A 197 1.47 -0.48 -4.54
C ASP A 197 2.68 -1.26 -4.01
N VAL A 198 2.85 -2.51 -4.44
CA VAL A 198 3.98 -3.36 -4.05
C VAL A 198 5.31 -2.75 -4.52
N ARG A 199 5.40 -2.36 -5.79
CA ARG A 199 6.65 -1.82 -6.36
C ARG A 199 7.03 -0.50 -5.71
N ILE A 200 6.05 0.38 -5.48
CA ILE A 200 6.27 1.63 -4.76
C ILE A 200 6.70 1.35 -3.32
N SER A 201 6.05 0.43 -2.62
CA SER A 201 6.42 0.04 -1.25
C SER A 201 7.87 -0.45 -1.16
N LEU A 202 8.30 -1.29 -2.10
CA LEU A 202 9.70 -1.73 -2.20
C LEU A 202 10.68 -0.57 -2.37
N LEU A 203 10.29 0.45 -3.14
CA LEU A 203 11.11 1.64 -3.35
C LEU A 203 11.10 2.59 -2.13
N ILE A 204 10.05 2.58 -1.32
CA ILE A 204 9.98 3.32 -0.05
C ILE A 204 10.92 2.67 0.98
N ASP A 205 10.79 1.37 1.17
CA ASP A 205 11.58 0.60 2.15
C ASP A 205 13.06 0.58 1.78
N GLY A 206 13.33 0.54 0.47
CA GLY A 206 14.66 0.45 -0.11
C GLY A 206 15.06 -0.98 -0.43
N LEU A 207 15.83 -1.12 -1.50
CA LEU A 207 16.15 -2.44 -2.07
C LEU A 207 17.44 -3.05 -1.53
N SER A 208 18.29 -2.25 -0.90
CA SER A 208 19.57 -2.67 -0.36
C SER A 208 19.96 -1.81 0.84
N GLU A 209 20.36 -2.46 1.93
CA GLU A 209 20.90 -1.76 3.11
C GLU A 209 22.25 -1.09 2.81
N THR A 210 22.94 -1.55 1.78
CA THR A 210 24.30 -1.07 1.44
C THR A 210 24.30 0.13 0.50
N ASN A 211 23.18 0.41 -0.18
CA ASN A 211 23.08 1.51 -1.14
C ASN A 211 22.00 2.52 -0.70
N PRO A 212 22.37 3.68 -0.13
CA PRO A 212 21.40 4.67 0.32
C PRO A 212 20.61 5.32 -0.84
N HIS A 213 21.04 5.14 -2.10
CA HIS A 213 20.40 5.67 -3.31
C HIS A 213 19.50 4.65 -4.03
N SER A 214 19.16 3.54 -3.38
CA SER A 214 18.16 2.57 -3.86
C SER A 214 16.85 2.66 -3.09
N LYS A 215 16.47 3.87 -2.63
CA LYS A 215 15.20 4.14 -1.96
C LYS A 215 14.70 5.55 -2.26
N PHE A 216 13.42 5.79 -2.03
CA PHE A 216 12.82 7.12 -2.16
C PHE A 216 13.39 8.08 -1.11
N ASP A 217 13.68 9.30 -1.53
CA ASP A 217 14.08 10.36 -0.62
C ASP A 217 12.88 11.02 0.08
N ARG A 218 13.15 11.85 1.09
CA ARG A 218 12.09 12.53 1.86
C ARG A 218 11.21 13.43 0.98
N THR A 219 11.78 14.07 -0.03
CA THR A 219 11.06 14.99 -0.93
C THR A 219 10.07 14.22 -1.81
N GLN A 220 10.50 13.05 -2.29
CA GLN A 220 9.74 12.10 -3.08
C GLN A 220 8.58 11.52 -2.27
N LEU A 221 8.83 11.11 -1.02
CA LEU A 221 7.79 10.62 -0.12
C LEU A 221 6.71 11.68 0.16
N VAL A 222 7.11 12.92 0.43
CA VAL A 222 6.18 14.04 0.65
C VAL A 222 5.29 14.32 -0.58
N ARG A 223 5.78 14.04 -1.80
CA ARG A 223 4.98 14.13 -3.04
C ARG A 223 4.09 12.91 -3.24
N LEU A 224 4.63 11.72 -2.97
CA LEU A 224 3.98 10.44 -3.22
C LEU A 224 2.74 10.22 -2.34
N PHE A 225 2.86 10.37 -1.01
CA PHE A 225 1.75 10.01 -0.11
C PHE A 225 0.47 10.79 -0.37
N PRO A 226 0.50 12.12 -0.60
CA PRO A 226 -0.70 12.84 -0.99
C PRO A 226 -1.30 12.36 -2.31
N ILE A 227 -0.48 12.01 -3.31
CA ILE A 227 -0.95 11.48 -4.60
C ILE A 227 -1.62 10.12 -4.39
N ALA A 228 -0.97 9.18 -3.70
CA ALA A 228 -1.51 7.86 -3.44
C ALA A 228 -2.84 7.93 -2.67
N ASN A 229 -2.92 8.79 -1.66
CA ASN A 229 -4.15 8.98 -0.89
C ASN A 229 -5.29 9.56 -1.75
N ARG A 230 -5.03 10.59 -2.57
CA ARG A 230 -6.05 11.17 -3.47
C ARG A 230 -6.51 10.17 -4.51
N LEU A 231 -5.58 9.43 -5.13
CA LEU A 231 -5.91 8.40 -6.11
C LEU A 231 -6.75 7.27 -5.49
N ARG A 232 -6.43 6.82 -4.26
CA ARG A 232 -7.27 5.90 -3.49
C ARG A 232 -8.69 6.43 -3.34
N LEU A 233 -8.84 7.67 -2.87
CA LEU A 233 -10.15 8.30 -2.66
C LEU A 233 -10.95 8.45 -3.96
N ILE A 234 -10.29 8.81 -5.08
CA ILE A 234 -10.91 8.89 -6.40
C ILE A 234 -11.47 7.51 -6.78
N ILE A 235 -10.66 6.45 -6.74
CA ILE A 235 -11.08 5.10 -7.12
C ILE A 235 -12.26 4.63 -6.24
N VAL A 236 -12.15 4.79 -4.92
CA VAL A 236 -13.22 4.43 -3.97
C VAL A 236 -14.51 5.20 -4.28
N SER A 237 -14.40 6.50 -4.59
CA SER A 237 -15.56 7.33 -4.91
C SER A 237 -16.25 6.89 -6.20
N LYS A 238 -15.46 6.54 -7.23
CA LYS A 238 -15.94 6.10 -8.54
C LYS A 238 -16.57 4.71 -8.51
N LEU A 239 -16.12 3.84 -7.59
CA LEU A 239 -16.69 2.50 -7.40
C LEU A 239 -17.94 2.49 -6.50
N ARG A 240 -18.23 3.58 -5.78
CA ARG A 240 -19.39 3.66 -4.88
C ARG A 240 -20.73 3.34 -5.58
N PRO A 241 -21.06 3.89 -6.77
CA PRO A 241 -22.34 3.57 -7.42
C PRO A 241 -22.51 2.09 -7.75
N LEU A 242 -21.44 1.43 -8.20
CA LEU A 242 -21.44 -0.02 -8.44
C LEU A 242 -21.70 -0.79 -7.15
N ARG A 243 -21.04 -0.39 -6.06
CA ARG A 243 -21.22 -1.00 -4.74
C ARG A 243 -22.65 -0.85 -4.21
N ASP A 244 -23.23 0.34 -4.36
CA ASP A 244 -24.61 0.61 -3.96
C ASP A 244 -25.60 -0.23 -4.79
N GLU A 245 -25.34 -0.40 -6.09
CA GLU A 245 -26.14 -1.25 -6.97
C GLU A 245 -26.03 -2.74 -6.61
N LEU A 246 -24.81 -3.22 -6.34
CA LEU A 246 -24.59 -4.59 -5.88
C LEU A 246 -25.27 -4.86 -4.53
N ALA A 247 -25.23 -3.90 -3.60
CA ALA A 247 -25.92 -4.00 -2.31
C ALA A 247 -27.45 -4.12 -2.48
N ARG A 248 -28.05 -3.35 -3.40
CA ARG A 248 -29.49 -3.47 -3.73
C ARG A 248 -29.83 -4.83 -4.33
N GLN A 249 -28.98 -5.36 -5.19
CA GLN A 249 -29.19 -6.69 -5.79
C GLN A 249 -29.00 -7.83 -4.79
N ARG A 250 -28.09 -7.67 -3.81
CA ARG A 250 -27.95 -8.60 -2.68
C ARG A 250 -29.24 -8.71 -1.88
N ASP A 251 -29.90 -7.58 -1.60
CA ASP A 251 -31.18 -7.57 -0.87
C ASP A 251 -32.29 -8.30 -1.66
N SER A 252 -32.13 -8.43 -2.97
CA SER A 252 -32.98 -9.24 -3.87
C SER A 252 -32.57 -10.73 -3.93
N LYS A 253 -31.69 -11.19 -3.02
CA LYS A 253 -31.12 -12.55 -2.93
C LYS A 253 -30.32 -12.99 -4.17
N ASN A 254 -29.70 -12.04 -4.88
CA ASN A 254 -28.79 -12.37 -5.97
C ASN A 254 -27.41 -12.76 -5.42
N THR A 255 -27.13 -14.07 -5.35
CA THR A 255 -25.85 -14.62 -4.87
C THR A 255 -24.64 -14.11 -5.65
N HIS A 256 -24.78 -13.86 -6.96
CA HIS A 256 -23.68 -13.36 -7.77
C HIS A 256 -23.30 -11.92 -7.38
N ALA A 257 -24.30 -11.06 -7.17
CA ALA A 257 -24.08 -9.70 -6.73
C ALA A 257 -23.46 -9.64 -5.32
N ASP A 258 -23.85 -10.55 -4.43
CA ASP A 258 -23.28 -10.67 -3.08
C ASP A 258 -21.79 -11.07 -3.12
N ASN A 259 -21.45 -12.08 -3.93
CA ASN A 259 -20.05 -12.48 -4.12
C ASN A 259 -19.21 -11.35 -4.72
N LEU A 260 -19.74 -10.66 -5.73
CA LEU A 260 -19.03 -9.56 -6.38
C LEU A 260 -18.87 -8.35 -5.44
N LEU A 261 -19.86 -8.07 -4.61
CA LEU A 261 -19.78 -7.03 -3.58
C LEU A 261 -18.67 -7.32 -2.57
N ASN A 262 -18.63 -8.55 -2.03
CA ASN A 262 -17.59 -8.97 -1.09
C ASN A 262 -16.19 -8.86 -1.70
N LEU A 263 -16.02 -9.28 -2.96
CA LEU A 263 -14.76 -9.11 -3.69
C LEU A 263 -14.36 -7.63 -3.78
N VAL A 264 -15.27 -6.76 -4.24
CA VAL A 264 -14.98 -5.33 -4.38
C VAL A 264 -14.64 -4.69 -3.04
N ASP A 265 -15.34 -5.03 -1.96
CA ASP A 265 -15.09 -4.46 -0.63
C ASP A 265 -13.71 -4.85 -0.10
N VAL A 266 -13.29 -6.11 -0.28
CA VAL A 266 -11.94 -6.57 0.08
C VAL A 266 -10.87 -5.80 -0.70
N GLU A 267 -11.04 -5.68 -2.01
CA GLU A 267 -10.06 -5.05 -2.90
C GLU A 267 -9.96 -3.52 -2.70
N VAL A 268 -11.09 -2.87 -2.39
CA VAL A 268 -11.11 -1.46 -1.99
C VAL A 268 -10.38 -1.26 -0.65
N GLY A 269 -10.49 -2.22 0.27
CA GLY A 269 -9.75 -2.21 1.53
C GLY A 269 -8.24 -2.21 1.33
N ARG A 270 -7.75 -3.09 0.43
CA ARG A 270 -6.33 -3.32 0.12
C ARG A 270 -5.69 -2.25 -0.78
N LEU A 271 -6.49 -1.33 -1.34
CA LEU A 271 -6.00 -0.35 -2.30
C LEU A 271 -4.99 0.62 -1.66
N PHE A 272 -3.74 0.56 -2.11
CA PHE A 272 -2.60 1.33 -1.57
C PHE A 272 -2.34 1.08 -0.07
N GLU A 273 -2.68 -0.10 0.43
CA GLU A 273 -2.41 -0.51 1.81
C GLU A 273 -0.91 -0.38 2.11
N GLY A 274 -0.05 -0.98 1.29
CA GLY A 274 1.39 -0.98 1.53
C GLY A 274 2.00 0.42 1.50
N THR A 275 1.66 1.20 0.48
CA THR A 275 2.20 2.56 0.30
C THR A 275 1.75 3.48 1.44
N LEU A 276 0.49 3.43 1.85
CA LEU A 276 -0.06 4.38 2.82
C LEU A 276 0.24 4.00 4.28
N GLU A 277 0.43 2.73 4.59
CA GLU A 277 0.87 2.32 5.94
C GLU A 277 2.29 2.80 6.27
N ARG A 278 3.08 3.13 5.23
CA ARG A 278 4.44 3.66 5.34
C ARG A 278 4.51 5.19 5.45
N SER A 279 3.37 5.90 5.45
CA SER A 279 3.30 7.37 5.43
C SER A 279 3.57 8.06 6.76
#